data_AF-A0A0Q0JF72-F1
#
_entry.id   AF-A0A0Q0JF72-F1
#
_cell.length_a   1.000
_cell.length_b   1.000
_cell.length_c   1.000
_cell.angle_alpha   90.00
_cell.angle_beta   90.00
_cell.angle_gamma   90.00
#
_symmetry.space_group_name_H-M   'P 1'
#
loop_
_entity.id
_entity.type
_entity.pdbx_description
1 polymer ?
#
loop_
_entity_poly.entity_id
_entity_poly.type
_entity_poly.pdbx_seq_one_letter_code
_entity_poly.pdbx_strand_id
1 'polypeptide(L)'
;MEQLRLEPISRVNGSVTLPGSKSLSNRILLLAALAQGTTVVENLLDSDDIRHMLGALNLLGVNVTLNDDRTVATVEGVGGIFKTPSEPLFLGNAGTAYRPLTAVLAAVSGEYELIGEPRMEERPIGHLVDALQALGGDITYTKHKDYPPLKIIGGQIKGGTVEIDGSISSQFLTALLMAAPLFSGDTQISIKGTLVSKPYIDITLDVMARFGVTVQHSNYTTFKVKGGQQYQSLERIMVEGDASSASYFVAAAAIAGGEIEIKGVGAKSVQGDIGFAKVMEQVGAQIDWYDERLVVRKGELKGVDIDANAIPDAAMTLATVALFAKGPTAIRNIYNWRVKETDRLYAMATELRKVGAEVIEGDDFIEITPPNSFNDVAIDTYDDHRIAMCFAMVAVGGKPITINDPKCTYKTFPTFFKVLASVSE
;
A
#
# COMPACT_ATOMS: atom_id res chain seq x y z
N MET A 1 -19.79 10.86 -14.06
CA MET A 1 -18.50 10.25 -14.45
C MET A 1 -17.64 11.36 -15.00
N GLU A 2 -16.52 11.64 -14.35
CA GLU A 2 -15.58 12.69 -14.75
C GLU A 2 -14.51 12.06 -15.63
N GLN A 3 -14.00 12.80 -16.62
CA GLN A 3 -12.95 12.30 -17.51
C GLN A 3 -11.81 13.30 -17.56
N LEU A 4 -10.58 12.78 -17.56
CA LEU A 4 -9.37 13.57 -17.80
C LEU A 4 -8.72 13.07 -19.08
N ARG A 5 -8.66 13.94 -20.09
CA ARG A 5 -7.87 13.71 -21.29
C ARG A 5 -6.42 14.09 -21.02
N LEU A 6 -5.50 13.17 -21.24
CA LEU A 6 -4.07 13.43 -21.21
C LEU A 6 -3.56 13.49 -22.66
N GLU A 7 -2.98 14.63 -23.01
CA GLU A 7 -2.33 14.84 -24.30
C GLU A 7 -0.97 14.15 -24.36
N PRO A 8 -0.43 13.87 -25.56
CA PRO A 8 0.89 13.25 -25.72
C PRO A 8 1.98 14.06 -25.03
N ILE A 9 2.78 13.41 -24.20
CA ILE A 9 3.97 13.99 -23.56
C ILE A 9 5.18 13.51 -24.35
N SER A 10 6.02 14.45 -24.77
CA SER A 10 7.15 14.15 -25.65
C SER A 10 8.43 13.80 -24.88
N ARG A 11 8.56 14.38 -23.69
CA ARG A 11 9.73 14.28 -22.82
C ARG A 11 9.35 14.62 -21.39
N VAL A 12 10.14 14.15 -20.43
CA VAL A 12 9.99 14.54 -19.02
C VAL A 12 11.31 15.00 -18.41
N ASN A 13 11.28 16.04 -17.59
CA ASN A 13 12.49 16.63 -17.03
C ASN A 13 12.20 17.38 -15.72
N GLY A 14 13.11 17.29 -14.76
CA GLY A 14 13.05 18.05 -13.50
C GLY A 14 13.13 17.18 -12.26
N SER A 15 12.48 17.61 -11.17
CA SER A 15 12.51 16.91 -9.90
C SER A 15 11.12 16.77 -9.30
N VAL A 16 10.84 15.61 -8.69
CA VAL A 16 9.60 15.34 -7.95
C VAL A 16 9.94 14.99 -6.49
N THR A 17 9.14 15.49 -5.56
CA THR A 17 9.19 15.06 -4.16
C THR A 17 7.96 14.21 -3.89
N LEU A 18 8.19 12.97 -3.45
CA LEU A 18 7.11 12.03 -3.19
C LEU A 18 6.40 12.38 -1.88
N PRO A 19 5.06 12.29 -1.84
CA PRO A 19 4.34 12.32 -0.57
C PRO A 19 4.67 11.06 0.23
N GLY A 20 4.42 11.09 1.55
CA GLY A 20 4.61 9.92 2.41
C GLY A 20 3.86 8.68 1.94
N SER A 21 4.39 7.49 2.21
CA SER A 21 3.69 6.24 1.89
C SER A 21 2.42 6.09 2.70
N LYS A 22 1.31 5.77 2.02
CA LYS A 22 0.02 5.43 2.66
C LYS A 22 0.16 4.31 3.69
N SER A 23 0.95 3.30 3.34
CA SER A 23 1.07 2.09 4.14
C SER A 23 1.93 2.31 5.39
N LEU A 24 2.96 3.17 5.30
CA LEU A 24 3.74 3.61 6.46
C LEU A 24 2.95 4.57 7.33
N SER A 25 2.28 5.56 6.72
CA SER A 25 1.45 6.55 7.41
C SER A 25 0.43 5.87 8.35
N ASN A 26 -0.34 4.90 7.84
CA ASN A 26 -1.31 4.16 8.66
C ASN A 26 -0.66 3.37 9.80
N ARG A 27 0.48 2.70 9.55
CA ARG A 27 1.20 1.96 10.60
C ARG A 27 1.73 2.88 11.67
N ILE A 28 2.40 3.96 11.28
CA ILE A 28 3.01 4.92 12.19
C ILE A 28 1.94 5.63 13.01
N LEU A 29 0.83 6.06 12.40
CA LEU A 29 -0.28 6.67 13.14
C LEU A 29 -0.87 5.72 14.19
N LEU A 30 -1.10 4.45 13.82
CA LEU A 30 -1.63 3.46 14.76
C LEU A 30 -0.66 3.18 15.92
N LEU A 31 0.64 3.01 15.62
CA LEU A 31 1.65 2.74 16.64
C LEU A 31 1.93 3.96 17.52
N ALA A 32 1.93 5.18 16.96
CA ALA A 32 2.01 6.42 17.72
C ALA A 32 0.80 6.61 18.65
N ALA A 33 -0.40 6.26 18.19
CA ALA A 33 -1.60 6.28 19.01
C ALA A 33 -1.53 5.26 20.16
N LEU A 34 -0.99 4.06 19.91
CA LEU A 34 -0.82 3.02 20.93
C LEU A 34 0.32 3.31 21.91
N ALA A 35 1.28 4.15 21.52
CA ALA A 35 2.47 4.39 22.30
C ALA A 35 2.21 5.17 23.60
N GLN A 36 3.12 5.04 24.56
CA GLN A 36 3.22 5.96 25.68
C GLN A 36 4.02 7.21 25.25
N GLY A 37 3.42 8.39 25.40
CA GLY A 37 4.05 9.69 25.08
C GLY A 37 3.60 10.30 23.75
N THR A 38 4.15 11.46 23.41
CA THR A 38 3.77 12.23 22.21
C THR A 38 4.75 11.96 21.06
N THR A 39 4.24 11.68 19.86
CA THR A 39 5.04 11.47 18.65
C THR A 39 4.69 12.51 17.59
N VAL A 40 5.70 13.18 17.03
CA VAL A 40 5.56 14.04 15.84
C VAL A 40 5.83 13.20 14.59
N VAL A 41 4.81 13.04 13.74
CA VAL A 41 4.88 12.31 12.47
C VAL A 41 5.02 13.31 11.33
N GLU A 42 6.14 13.29 10.62
CA GLU A 42 6.47 14.20 9.52
C GLU A 42 6.28 13.53 8.15
N ASN A 43 6.06 14.34 7.11
CA ASN A 43 5.74 13.89 5.76
C ASN A 43 4.55 12.90 5.73
N LEU A 44 3.59 13.08 6.64
CA LEU A 44 2.35 12.33 6.66
C LEU A 44 1.59 12.56 5.34
N LEU A 45 1.08 11.48 4.76
CA LEU A 45 0.25 11.58 3.57
C LEU A 45 -1.10 12.24 3.90
N ASP A 46 -1.42 13.38 3.28
CA ASP A 46 -2.79 13.92 3.29
C ASP A 46 -3.61 13.28 2.16
N SER A 47 -4.27 12.16 2.46
CA SER A 47 -5.18 11.46 1.56
C SER A 47 -6.47 11.07 2.27
N ASP A 48 -7.50 10.69 1.50
CA ASP A 48 -8.81 10.30 2.07
C ASP A 48 -8.67 9.12 3.06
N ASP A 49 -7.87 8.10 2.72
CA ASP A 49 -7.59 6.96 3.59
C ASP A 49 -6.95 7.38 4.94
N ILE A 50 -6.01 8.34 4.92
CA ILE A 50 -5.36 8.82 6.15
C ILE A 50 -6.30 9.70 6.97
N ARG A 51 -7.15 10.50 6.31
CA ARG A 51 -8.19 11.29 7.00
C ARG A 51 -9.19 10.39 7.73
N HIS A 52 -9.57 9.25 7.13
CA HIS A 52 -10.41 8.25 7.80
C HIS A 52 -9.71 7.62 9.01
N MET A 53 -8.43 7.27 8.88
CA MET A 53 -7.63 6.77 10.01
C MET A 53 -7.56 7.78 11.16
N LEU A 54 -7.27 9.05 10.86
CA LEU A 54 -7.24 10.13 11.85
C LEU A 54 -8.61 10.33 12.53
N GLY A 55 -9.70 10.27 11.76
CA GLY A 55 -11.06 10.32 12.29
C GLY A 55 -11.35 9.18 13.27
N ALA A 56 -10.97 7.95 12.91
CA ALA A 56 -11.12 6.78 13.77
C ALA A 56 -10.28 6.91 15.06
N LEU A 57 -9.04 7.38 14.97
CA LEU A 57 -8.19 7.61 16.14
C LEU A 57 -8.78 8.66 17.09
N ASN A 58 -9.36 9.73 16.56
CA ASN A 58 -10.03 10.75 17.36
C ASN A 58 -11.24 10.17 18.12
N LEU A 59 -12.07 9.36 17.46
CA LEU A 59 -13.20 8.65 18.10
C LEU A 59 -12.72 7.68 19.19
N LEU A 60 -11.55 7.07 19.02
CA LEU A 60 -10.89 6.22 20.01
C LEU A 60 -10.22 7.02 21.15
N GLY A 61 -10.37 8.36 21.16
CA GLY A 61 -9.89 9.23 22.23
C GLY A 61 -8.44 9.67 22.11
N VAL A 62 -7.81 9.49 20.95
CA VAL A 62 -6.44 9.93 20.67
C VAL A 62 -6.46 11.39 20.23
N ASN A 63 -5.70 12.25 20.91
CA ASN A 63 -5.58 13.64 20.50
C ASN A 63 -4.52 13.76 19.39
N VAL A 64 -4.94 14.25 18.23
CA VAL A 64 -4.06 14.46 17.06
C VAL A 64 -4.20 15.89 16.56
N THR A 65 -3.09 16.63 16.56
CA THR A 65 -3.01 17.99 16.01
C THR A 65 -2.24 17.97 14.69
N LEU A 66 -2.81 18.56 13.64
CA LEU A 66 -2.18 18.70 12.33
C LEU A 66 -1.63 20.12 12.15
N ASN A 67 -0.56 20.27 11.37
CA ASN A 67 -0.15 21.57 10.84
C ASN A 67 -1.05 22.02 9.67
N ASP A 68 -0.84 23.24 9.18
CA ASP A 68 -1.71 23.88 8.18
C ASP A 68 -1.85 23.09 6.87
N ASP A 69 -0.75 22.50 6.38
CA ASP A 69 -0.73 21.69 5.16
C ASP A 69 -1.01 20.20 5.40
N ARG A 70 -1.26 19.82 6.66
CA ARG A 70 -1.62 18.48 7.11
C ARG A 70 -0.56 17.40 6.87
N THR A 71 0.68 17.79 6.57
CA THR A 71 1.81 16.86 6.37
C THR A 71 2.57 16.54 7.67
N VAL A 72 2.24 17.22 8.77
CA VAL A 72 2.80 16.94 10.09
C VAL A 72 1.68 16.71 11.10
N ALA A 73 1.73 15.59 11.82
CA ALA A 73 0.80 15.25 12.88
C ALA A 73 1.51 15.09 14.22
N THR A 74 1.06 15.80 15.25
CA THR A 74 1.43 15.56 16.64
C THR A 74 0.40 14.64 17.26
N VAL A 75 0.79 13.40 17.55
CA VAL A 75 -0.07 12.34 18.09
C VAL A 75 0.25 12.15 19.57
N GLU A 76 -0.73 12.40 20.44
CA GLU A 76 -0.62 12.10 21.88
C GLU A 76 -1.06 10.66 22.11
N GLY A 77 -0.09 9.76 22.26
CA GLY A 77 -0.33 8.34 22.44
C GLY A 77 -1.04 8.03 23.76
N VAL A 78 -1.95 7.04 23.72
CA VAL A 78 -2.83 6.67 24.84
C VAL A 78 -2.35 5.45 25.62
N GLY A 79 -1.12 4.97 25.36
CA GLY A 79 -0.53 3.84 26.10
C GLY A 79 -1.32 2.54 25.97
N GLY A 80 -1.94 2.29 24.82
CA GLY A 80 -2.72 1.08 24.54
C GLY A 80 -4.14 1.06 25.11
N ILE A 81 -4.62 2.18 25.67
CA ILE A 81 -5.97 2.28 26.26
C ILE A 81 -6.84 3.20 25.39
N PHE A 82 -7.62 2.63 24.49
CA PHE A 82 -8.58 3.39 23.70
C PHE A 82 -9.89 3.63 24.46
N LYS A 83 -10.57 4.73 24.13
CA LYS A 83 -11.96 4.95 24.51
C LYS A 83 -12.87 4.13 23.60
N THR A 84 -13.93 3.58 24.19
CA THR A 84 -15.05 3.01 23.43
C THR A 84 -15.81 4.15 22.75
N PRO A 85 -15.87 4.20 21.41
CA PRO A 85 -16.59 5.24 20.70
C PRO A 85 -18.11 4.99 20.79
N SER A 86 -18.90 6.06 20.72
CA SER A 86 -20.37 5.97 20.62
C SER A 86 -20.88 5.78 19.19
N GLU A 87 -19.99 5.89 18.21
CA GLU A 87 -20.28 5.81 16.77
C GLU A 87 -19.36 4.78 16.10
N PRO A 88 -19.79 4.17 14.98
CA PRO A 88 -18.94 3.27 14.21
C PRO A 88 -17.70 3.97 13.65
N LEU A 89 -16.59 3.24 13.60
CA LEU A 89 -15.34 3.68 12.98
C LEU A 89 -15.44 3.50 11.46
N PHE A 90 -15.63 4.60 10.74
CA PHE A 90 -15.64 4.59 9.28
C PHE A 90 -14.23 4.71 8.71
N LEU A 91 -13.81 3.71 7.93
CA LEU A 91 -12.45 3.59 7.40
C LEU A 91 -12.38 3.64 5.86
N GLY A 92 -13.44 4.13 5.20
CA GLY A 92 -13.48 4.23 3.73
C GLY A 92 -13.21 2.89 3.05
N ASN A 93 -12.33 2.89 2.04
CA ASN A 93 -11.77 1.69 1.41
C ASN A 93 -10.30 1.42 1.85
N ALA A 94 -9.89 1.94 3.03
CA ALA A 94 -8.51 1.88 3.51
C ALA A 94 -8.17 0.52 4.17
N GLY A 95 -7.91 -0.51 3.36
CA GLY A 95 -7.56 -1.85 3.87
C GLY A 95 -6.33 -1.89 4.77
N THR A 96 -5.38 -0.96 4.56
CA THR A 96 -4.17 -0.78 5.40
C THR A 96 -4.46 -0.15 6.76
N ALA A 97 -5.63 0.43 6.98
CA ALA A 97 -6.11 0.89 8.29
C ALA A 97 -7.06 -0.13 8.91
N TYR A 98 -8.03 -0.63 8.13
CA TYR A 98 -9.09 -1.54 8.58
C TYR A 98 -8.55 -2.81 9.23
N ARG A 99 -7.62 -3.50 8.56
CA ARG A 99 -7.08 -4.79 9.07
C ARG A 99 -6.27 -4.60 10.36
N PRO A 100 -5.27 -3.69 10.45
CA PRO A 100 -4.58 -3.45 11.71
C PRO A 100 -5.50 -2.97 12.85
N LEU A 101 -6.46 -2.08 12.57
CA LEU A 101 -7.43 -1.65 13.58
C LEU A 101 -8.29 -2.81 14.06
N THR A 102 -8.75 -3.71 13.18
CA THR A 102 -9.51 -4.90 13.60
C THR A 102 -8.73 -5.72 14.63
N ALA A 103 -7.45 -6.01 14.37
CA ALA A 103 -6.62 -6.81 15.27
C ALA A 103 -6.33 -6.09 16.59
N VAL A 104 -6.01 -4.80 16.54
CA VAL A 104 -5.73 -3.99 17.73
C VAL A 104 -6.98 -3.83 18.60
N LEU A 105 -8.14 -3.58 18.00
CA LEU A 105 -9.40 -3.42 18.73
C LEU A 105 -9.91 -4.74 19.31
N ALA A 106 -9.53 -5.89 18.74
CA ALA A 106 -9.75 -7.18 19.38
C ALA A 106 -8.85 -7.38 20.62
N ALA A 107 -7.66 -6.74 20.64
CA ALA A 107 -6.70 -6.81 21.74
C ALA A 107 -7.04 -5.87 22.92
N VAL A 108 -7.59 -4.69 22.62
CA VAL A 108 -7.85 -3.62 23.61
C VAL A 108 -9.29 -3.70 24.11
N SER A 109 -9.51 -3.51 25.42
CA SER A 109 -10.86 -3.57 26.00
C SER A 109 -11.79 -2.48 25.46
N GLY A 110 -12.95 -2.88 24.95
CA GLY A 110 -14.01 -1.99 24.48
C GLY A 110 -15.01 -2.69 23.57
N GLU A 111 -16.02 -1.95 23.11
CA GLU A 111 -16.96 -2.40 22.08
C GLU A 111 -16.80 -1.54 20.84
N TYR A 112 -16.57 -2.15 19.69
CA TYR A 112 -16.25 -1.42 18.48
C TYR A 112 -17.08 -1.92 17.31
N GLU A 113 -17.44 -1.00 16.42
CA GLU A 113 -18.03 -1.31 15.12
C GLU A 113 -17.15 -0.67 14.05
N LEU A 114 -16.70 -1.47 13.07
CA LEU A 114 -15.88 -1.00 11.96
C LEU A 114 -16.69 -1.11 10.68
N ILE A 115 -16.83 0.02 9.98
CA ILE A 115 -17.55 0.14 8.73
C ILE A 115 -16.66 0.77 7.65
N GLY A 116 -17.10 0.69 6.40
CA GLY A 116 -16.39 1.28 5.28
C GLY A 116 -17.34 1.61 4.13
N GLU A 117 -16.77 1.99 3.00
CA GLU A 117 -17.52 2.13 1.75
C GLU A 117 -18.07 0.78 1.28
N PRO A 118 -19.08 0.75 0.39
CA PRO A 118 -19.58 -0.50 -0.19
C PRO A 118 -18.47 -1.40 -0.73
N ARG A 119 -17.43 -0.82 -1.33
CA ARG A 119 -16.29 -1.56 -1.85
C ARG A 119 -15.46 -2.26 -0.77
N MET A 120 -15.42 -1.74 0.46
CA MET A 120 -14.77 -2.41 1.58
C MET A 120 -15.50 -3.70 1.99
N GLU A 121 -16.82 -3.75 1.83
CA GLU A 121 -17.65 -4.94 2.12
C GLU A 121 -17.40 -6.08 1.12
N GLU A 122 -16.67 -5.82 0.04
CA GLU A 122 -16.26 -6.83 -0.95
C GLU A 122 -14.82 -7.32 -0.72
N ARG A 123 -14.11 -6.79 0.29
CA ARG A 123 -12.71 -7.13 0.55
C ARG A 123 -12.60 -8.22 1.62
N PRO A 124 -11.97 -9.36 1.32
CA PRO A 124 -11.90 -10.46 2.26
C PRO A 124 -11.07 -10.09 3.50
N ILE A 125 -11.61 -10.45 4.66
CA ILE A 125 -10.97 -10.35 5.97
C ILE A 125 -11.05 -11.64 6.80
N GLY A 126 -11.80 -12.64 6.31
CA GLY A 126 -11.99 -13.98 6.91
C GLY A 126 -10.78 -14.53 7.65
N HIS A 127 -9.67 -14.68 6.95
CA HIS A 127 -8.44 -15.25 7.51
C HIS A 127 -7.89 -14.49 8.74
N LEU A 128 -8.04 -13.17 8.80
CA LEU A 128 -7.63 -12.40 9.98
C LEU A 128 -8.59 -12.63 11.14
N VAL A 129 -9.90 -12.64 10.88
CA VAL A 129 -10.92 -12.89 11.91
C VAL A 129 -10.79 -14.29 12.47
N ASP A 130 -10.62 -15.31 11.62
CA ASP A 130 -10.40 -16.70 12.02
C ASP A 130 -9.17 -16.82 12.95
N ALA A 131 -8.06 -16.15 12.58
CA ALA A 131 -6.85 -16.13 13.40
C ALA A 131 -7.07 -15.45 14.76
N LEU A 132 -7.78 -14.31 14.79
CA LEU A 132 -8.10 -13.60 16.03
C LEU A 132 -9.06 -14.40 16.92
N GLN A 133 -10.09 -15.02 16.34
CA GLN A 133 -11.03 -15.90 17.06
C GLN A 133 -10.33 -17.14 17.62
N ALA A 134 -9.40 -17.75 16.87
CA ALA A 134 -8.59 -18.87 17.36
C ALA A 134 -7.73 -18.50 18.59
N LEU A 135 -7.36 -17.23 18.73
CA LEU A 135 -6.65 -16.67 19.88
C LEU A 135 -7.59 -16.20 21.02
N GLY A 136 -8.91 -16.40 20.85
CA GLY A 136 -9.94 -16.05 21.84
C GLY A 136 -10.61 -14.68 21.63
N GLY A 137 -10.43 -14.05 20.47
CA GLY A 137 -11.10 -12.79 20.13
C GLY A 137 -12.60 -12.96 19.87
N ASP A 138 -13.38 -11.96 20.25
CA ASP A 138 -14.83 -11.90 19.99
C ASP A 138 -15.10 -10.89 18.87
N ILE A 139 -15.29 -11.42 17.66
CA ILE A 139 -15.49 -10.65 16.43
C ILE A 139 -16.67 -11.27 15.69
N THR A 140 -17.64 -10.45 15.31
CA THR A 140 -18.85 -10.85 14.61
C THR A 140 -19.00 -10.09 13.30
N TYR A 141 -19.27 -10.80 12.21
CA TYR A 141 -19.69 -10.20 10.94
C TYR A 141 -21.13 -9.68 11.06
N THR A 142 -21.36 -8.42 10.74
CA THR A 142 -22.72 -7.83 10.84
C THR A 142 -23.52 -7.92 9.55
N LYS A 143 -22.88 -8.31 8.44
CA LYS A 143 -23.53 -8.57 7.14
C LYS A 143 -23.17 -9.96 6.59
N HIS A 144 -22.14 -10.04 5.77
CA HIS A 144 -21.72 -11.27 5.10
C HIS A 144 -20.52 -11.90 5.82
N LYS A 145 -20.53 -13.23 5.96
CA LYS A 145 -19.40 -13.97 6.53
C LYS A 145 -18.14 -13.68 5.70
N ASP A 146 -17.00 -13.49 6.38
CA ASP A 146 -15.66 -13.29 5.82
C ASP A 146 -15.38 -11.89 5.23
N TYR A 147 -16.33 -10.96 5.37
CA TYR A 147 -16.26 -9.60 4.85
C TYR A 147 -16.71 -8.54 5.88
N PRO A 148 -16.17 -7.31 5.83
CA PRO A 148 -16.72 -6.17 6.56
C PRO A 148 -18.23 -5.97 6.31
N PRO A 149 -18.98 -5.34 7.23
CA PRO A 149 -18.54 -4.73 8.49
C PRO A 149 -18.42 -5.70 9.66
N LEU A 150 -17.70 -5.27 10.70
CA LEU A 150 -17.38 -6.06 11.89
C LEU A 150 -17.86 -5.38 13.17
N LYS A 151 -18.41 -6.17 14.09
CA LYS A 151 -18.55 -5.81 15.50
C LYS A 151 -17.50 -6.56 16.32
N ILE A 152 -16.83 -5.88 17.26
CA ILE A 152 -15.71 -6.42 18.04
C ILE A 152 -15.96 -6.16 19.53
N ILE A 153 -15.84 -7.19 20.35
CA ILE A 153 -15.75 -7.08 21.81
C ILE A 153 -14.29 -7.35 22.21
N GLY A 154 -13.57 -6.29 22.52
CA GLY A 154 -12.13 -6.33 22.68
C GLY A 154 -11.63 -6.72 24.07
N GLY A 155 -10.36 -7.10 24.15
CA GLY A 155 -9.67 -7.40 25.43
C GLY A 155 -9.72 -8.86 25.86
N GLN A 156 -10.29 -9.75 25.05
CA GLN A 156 -10.42 -11.18 25.38
C GLN A 156 -9.20 -12.03 24.96
N ILE A 157 -8.34 -11.50 24.08
CA ILE A 157 -7.23 -12.25 23.50
C ILE A 157 -6.09 -12.42 24.51
N LYS A 158 -5.69 -13.68 24.74
CA LYS A 158 -4.59 -14.03 25.66
C LYS A 158 -3.24 -14.25 24.98
N GLY A 159 -3.22 -14.46 23.67
CA GLY A 159 -2.05 -15.02 22.97
C GLY A 159 -2.16 -16.54 22.83
N GLY A 160 -1.08 -17.19 22.41
CA GLY A 160 -1.07 -18.61 22.07
C GLY A 160 -0.46 -18.89 20.69
N THR A 161 -0.82 -20.00 20.08
CA THR A 161 -0.34 -20.37 18.74
C THR A 161 -1.46 -20.19 17.73
N VAL A 162 -1.14 -19.56 16.59
CA VAL A 162 -2.06 -19.40 15.48
C VAL A 162 -1.33 -19.66 14.16
N GLU A 163 -2.07 -20.12 13.16
CA GLU A 163 -1.58 -20.28 11.79
C GLU A 163 -2.27 -19.25 10.88
N ILE A 164 -1.51 -18.67 9.96
CA ILE A 164 -2.03 -17.74 8.95
C ILE A 164 -1.59 -18.18 7.56
N ASP A 165 -2.49 -18.07 6.58
CA ASP A 165 -2.14 -18.34 5.19
C ASP A 165 -1.27 -17.22 4.63
N GLY A 166 0.00 -17.53 4.35
CA GLY A 166 0.97 -16.59 3.83
C GLY A 166 0.79 -16.27 2.35
N SER A 167 -0.01 -17.03 1.61
CA SER A 167 -0.12 -16.92 0.14
C SER A 167 -1.08 -15.81 -0.32
N ILE A 168 -1.95 -15.33 0.56
CA ILE A 168 -3.07 -14.46 0.18
C ILE A 168 -2.72 -12.97 0.36
N SER A 169 -2.36 -12.56 1.59
CA SER A 169 -2.15 -11.14 1.89
C SER A 169 -1.25 -10.93 3.11
N SER A 170 -0.20 -10.12 2.93
CA SER A 170 0.69 -9.69 4.01
C SER A 170 0.01 -8.78 5.04
N GLN A 171 -1.15 -8.20 4.73
CA GLN A 171 -1.85 -7.28 5.64
C GLN A 171 -2.46 -8.00 6.83
N PHE A 172 -2.84 -9.28 6.70
CA PHE A 172 -3.36 -10.05 7.83
C PHE A 172 -2.25 -10.33 8.84
N LEU A 173 -1.07 -10.75 8.37
CA LEU A 173 0.10 -10.95 9.23
C LEU A 173 0.57 -9.62 9.85
N THR A 174 0.59 -8.53 9.08
CA THR A 174 0.87 -7.19 9.60
C THR A 174 -0.05 -6.85 10.79
N ALA A 175 -1.36 -7.06 10.62
CA ALA A 175 -2.34 -6.74 11.66
C ALA A 175 -2.11 -7.56 12.93
N LEU A 176 -1.89 -8.88 12.80
CA LEU A 176 -1.59 -9.74 13.95
C LEU A 176 -0.27 -9.36 14.63
N LEU A 177 0.78 -9.05 13.86
CA LEU A 177 2.07 -8.64 14.41
C LEU A 177 1.95 -7.35 15.23
N MET A 178 1.20 -6.35 14.74
CA MET A 178 1.02 -5.09 15.44
C MET A 178 0.19 -5.23 16.73
N ALA A 179 -0.76 -6.17 16.76
CA ALA A 179 -1.65 -6.40 17.91
C ALA A 179 -1.06 -7.35 18.96
N ALA A 180 -0.29 -8.36 18.56
CA ALA A 180 0.25 -9.40 19.46
C ALA A 180 1.05 -8.88 20.68
N PRO A 181 1.81 -7.77 20.60
CA PRO A 181 2.47 -7.16 21.76
C PRO A 181 1.50 -6.76 22.88
N LEU A 182 0.25 -6.44 22.53
CA LEU A 182 -0.80 -5.99 23.45
C LEU A 182 -1.51 -7.14 24.17
N PHE A 183 -1.31 -8.39 23.73
CA PHE A 183 -1.96 -9.54 24.37
C PHE A 183 -1.35 -9.80 25.75
N SER A 184 -2.13 -10.44 26.63
CA SER A 184 -1.67 -10.75 28.00
C SER A 184 -0.59 -11.85 28.06
N GLY A 185 -0.39 -12.61 26.99
CA GLY A 185 0.55 -13.71 26.89
C GLY A 185 1.23 -13.79 25.52
N ASP A 186 2.26 -14.64 25.44
CA ASP A 186 3.11 -14.79 24.26
C ASP A 186 2.33 -15.37 23.07
N THR A 187 2.70 -14.93 21.87
CA THR A 187 2.10 -15.39 20.62
C THR A 187 3.13 -16.00 19.69
N GLN A 188 2.82 -17.17 19.16
CA GLN A 188 3.54 -17.79 18.05
C GLN A 188 2.64 -17.83 16.81
N ILE A 189 3.04 -17.13 15.76
CA ILE A 189 2.34 -17.09 14.48
C ILE A 189 3.12 -17.95 13.49
N SER A 190 2.49 -19.00 12.97
CA SER A 190 3.07 -19.87 11.94
C SER A 190 2.50 -19.53 10.57
N ILE A 191 3.35 -19.48 9.56
CA ILE A 191 2.91 -19.19 8.18
C ILE A 191 2.66 -20.50 7.44
N LYS A 192 1.44 -20.68 6.94
CA LYS A 192 1.10 -21.74 6.01
C LYS A 192 1.45 -21.33 4.58
N GLY A 193 2.12 -22.22 3.85
CA GLY A 193 2.54 -21.96 2.47
C GLY A 193 3.68 -20.94 2.37
N THR A 194 3.81 -20.31 1.21
CA THR A 194 4.85 -19.31 0.94
C THR A 194 4.34 -17.92 1.28
N LEU A 195 5.02 -17.22 2.18
CA LEU A 195 4.69 -15.84 2.51
C LEU A 195 4.91 -14.91 1.32
N VAL A 196 3.84 -14.31 0.83
CA VAL A 196 3.90 -13.28 -0.21
C VAL A 196 4.21 -11.91 0.40
N SER A 197 4.83 -11.04 -0.42
CA SER A 197 4.98 -9.62 -0.07
C SER A 197 5.74 -9.39 1.24
N LYS A 198 6.80 -10.20 1.47
CA LYS A 198 7.71 -10.12 2.63
C LYS A 198 8.18 -8.70 2.95
N PRO A 199 8.48 -7.82 1.97
CA PRO A 199 8.92 -6.46 2.30
C PRO A 199 7.89 -5.64 3.10
N TYR A 200 6.59 -5.90 2.97
CA TYR A 200 5.59 -5.22 3.81
C TYR A 200 5.63 -5.71 5.27
N ILE A 201 6.10 -6.93 5.50
CA ILE A 201 6.38 -7.45 6.84
C ILE A 201 7.65 -6.81 7.39
N ASP A 202 8.70 -6.68 6.58
CA ASP A 202 9.94 -6.01 6.98
C ASP A 202 9.68 -4.57 7.44
N ILE A 203 8.90 -3.80 6.68
CA ILE A 203 8.44 -2.45 7.08
C ILE A 203 7.70 -2.50 8.42
N THR A 204 6.85 -3.50 8.63
CA THR A 204 6.07 -3.62 9.86
C THR A 204 7.00 -3.90 11.05
N LEU A 205 7.94 -4.83 10.90
CA LEU A 205 8.92 -5.18 11.92
C LEU A 205 9.84 -4.01 12.26
N ASP A 206 10.31 -3.26 11.24
CA ASP A 206 11.13 -2.06 11.42
C ASP A 206 10.40 -1.00 12.25
N VAL A 207 9.18 -0.63 11.85
CA VAL A 207 8.42 0.40 12.56
C VAL A 207 8.08 -0.08 13.98
N MET A 208 7.70 -1.34 14.18
CA MET A 208 7.47 -1.88 15.53
C MET A 208 8.73 -1.80 16.41
N ALA A 209 9.90 -2.14 15.86
CA ALA A 209 11.18 -2.04 16.57
C ALA A 209 11.52 -0.60 16.96
N ARG A 210 11.25 0.36 16.08
CA ARG A 210 11.44 1.79 16.36
C ARG A 210 10.54 2.32 17.48
N PHE A 211 9.34 1.75 17.62
CA PHE A 211 8.44 2.00 18.76
C PHE A 211 8.73 1.08 19.96
N GLY A 212 9.90 0.43 20.02
CA GLY A 212 10.38 -0.30 21.20
C GLY A 212 9.87 -1.74 21.34
N VAL A 213 9.18 -2.29 20.35
CA VAL A 213 8.65 -3.66 20.37
C VAL A 213 9.56 -4.61 19.59
N THR A 214 9.90 -5.74 20.19
CA THR A 214 10.70 -6.78 19.54
C THR A 214 9.84 -7.95 19.08
N VAL A 215 10.09 -8.38 17.84
CA VAL A 215 9.52 -9.60 17.27
C VAL A 215 10.67 -10.49 16.82
N GLN A 216 10.67 -11.74 17.27
CA GLN A 216 11.60 -12.74 16.77
C GLN A 216 10.96 -13.48 15.60
N HIS A 217 11.70 -13.74 14.54
CA HIS A 217 11.18 -14.59 13.46
C HIS A 217 12.26 -15.53 12.93
N SER A 218 11.83 -16.64 12.33
CA SER A 218 12.70 -17.64 11.71
C SER A 218 12.30 -17.77 10.25
N ASN A 219 13.12 -17.25 9.34
CA ASN A 219 12.94 -17.33 7.88
C ASN A 219 11.53 -16.99 7.37
N TYR A 220 10.83 -16.10 8.06
CA TYR A 220 9.44 -15.73 7.75
C TYR A 220 8.43 -16.89 7.80
N THR A 221 8.78 -18.05 8.36
CA THR A 221 7.87 -19.19 8.55
C THR A 221 7.22 -19.18 9.93
N THR A 222 7.87 -18.53 10.91
CA THR A 222 7.36 -18.42 12.27
C THR A 222 7.76 -17.08 12.86
N PHE A 223 6.82 -16.43 13.53
CA PHE A 223 7.02 -15.20 14.30
C PHE A 223 6.67 -15.46 15.76
N LYS A 224 7.50 -14.99 16.68
CA LYS A 224 7.32 -15.07 18.13
C LYS A 224 7.29 -13.67 18.70
N VAL A 225 6.18 -13.33 19.34
CA VAL A 225 5.93 -12.02 19.92
C VAL A 225 5.67 -12.21 21.40
N LYS A 226 6.43 -11.50 22.25
CA LYS A 226 6.17 -11.47 23.69
C LYS A 226 4.93 -10.61 23.95
N GLY A 227 4.00 -11.13 24.76
CA GLY A 227 2.85 -10.37 25.24
C GLY A 227 3.25 -9.33 26.29
N GLY A 228 2.37 -8.38 26.57
CA GLY A 228 2.58 -7.32 27.56
C GLY A 228 3.71 -6.34 27.22
N GLN A 229 4.17 -6.33 25.97
CA GLN A 229 5.08 -5.29 25.48
C GLN A 229 4.31 -3.97 25.32
N GLN A 230 5.02 -2.85 25.38
CA GLN A 230 4.42 -1.53 25.24
C GLN A 230 5.14 -0.75 24.15
N TYR A 231 4.37 -0.17 23.24
CA TYR A 231 4.90 0.79 22.29
C TYR A 231 5.32 2.07 23.04
N GLN A 232 6.48 2.61 22.70
CA GLN A 232 7.03 3.83 23.29
C GLN A 232 7.18 4.89 22.20
N SER A 233 6.84 6.14 22.52
CA SER A 233 7.07 7.25 21.60
C SER A 233 8.56 7.39 21.30
N LEU A 234 8.89 7.65 20.04
CA LEU A 234 10.24 8.03 19.61
C LEU A 234 10.42 9.54 19.40
N GLU A 235 9.52 10.35 19.98
CA GLU A 235 9.41 11.81 19.87
C GLU A 235 9.12 12.33 18.46
N ARG A 236 9.86 11.86 17.44
CA ARG A 236 9.72 12.27 16.04
C ARG A 236 9.99 11.12 15.08
N ILE A 237 9.18 11.01 14.04
CA ILE A 237 9.32 10.03 12.96
C ILE A 237 8.96 10.64 11.61
N MET A 238 9.84 10.46 10.63
CA MET A 238 9.56 10.80 9.24
C MET A 238 8.91 9.61 8.52
N VAL A 239 7.81 9.85 7.81
CA VAL A 239 7.26 8.90 6.85
C VAL A 239 8.06 9.01 5.54
N GLU A 240 8.67 7.91 5.12
CA GLU A 240 9.35 7.86 3.82
C GLU A 240 8.39 8.16 2.65
N GLY A 241 8.91 8.75 1.58
CA GLY A 241 8.17 8.95 0.35
C GLY A 241 7.70 7.62 -0.25
N ASP A 242 6.52 7.60 -0.86
CA ASP A 242 5.88 6.36 -1.30
C ASP A 242 6.65 5.68 -2.44
N ALA A 243 7.30 4.55 -2.14
CA ALA A 243 8.10 3.82 -3.12
C ALA A 243 7.25 3.25 -4.28
N SER A 244 5.98 2.90 -4.02
CA SER A 244 5.06 2.54 -5.09
C SER A 244 4.75 3.72 -6.00
N SER A 245 4.58 4.94 -5.46
CA SER A 245 4.34 6.13 -6.29
C SER A 245 5.59 6.59 -7.05
N ALA A 246 6.78 6.25 -6.54
CA ALA A 246 8.03 6.46 -7.25
C ALA A 246 8.07 5.74 -8.61
N SER A 247 7.43 4.57 -8.71
CA SER A 247 7.46 3.75 -9.93
C SER A 247 6.96 4.50 -11.15
N TYR A 248 5.93 5.35 -11.00
CA TYR A 248 5.35 6.13 -12.09
C TYR A 248 6.37 7.11 -12.68
N PHE A 249 7.20 7.75 -11.85
CA PHE A 249 8.20 8.70 -12.33
C PHE A 249 9.49 8.01 -12.81
N VAL A 250 9.84 6.86 -12.23
CA VAL A 250 10.88 5.99 -12.80
C VAL A 250 10.47 5.56 -14.21
N ALA A 251 9.24 5.08 -14.38
CA ALA A 251 8.68 4.73 -15.68
C ALA A 251 8.60 5.93 -16.61
N ALA A 252 8.19 7.10 -16.12
CA ALA A 252 8.07 8.31 -16.93
C ALA A 252 9.38 8.69 -17.60
N ALA A 253 10.46 8.79 -16.82
CA ALA A 253 11.79 9.10 -17.34
C ALA A 253 12.33 8.00 -18.25
N ALA A 254 12.05 6.73 -17.93
CA ALA A 254 12.48 5.59 -18.73
C ALA A 254 11.81 5.54 -20.12
N ILE A 255 10.52 5.88 -20.21
CA ILE A 255 9.72 5.85 -21.45
C ILE A 255 9.99 7.10 -22.30
N ALA A 256 9.68 8.28 -21.78
CA ALA A 256 9.71 9.53 -22.53
C ALA A 256 11.15 10.03 -22.74
N GLY A 257 12.05 9.76 -21.79
CA GLY A 257 13.38 10.34 -21.74
C GLY A 257 13.43 11.71 -21.11
N GLY A 258 14.64 12.28 -21.11
CA GLY A 258 15.04 13.34 -20.18
C GLY A 258 15.58 12.77 -18.87
N GLU A 259 15.50 13.55 -17.80
CA GLU A 259 16.05 13.22 -16.49
C GLU A 259 15.06 13.63 -15.39
N ILE A 260 14.65 12.68 -14.55
CA ILE A 260 13.86 12.97 -13.35
C ILE A 260 14.67 12.63 -12.11
N GLU A 261 14.82 13.61 -11.21
CA GLU A 261 15.22 13.40 -9.83
C GLU A 261 14.00 13.11 -8.95
N ILE A 262 13.97 11.96 -8.29
CA ILE A 262 12.88 11.52 -7.40
C ILE A 262 13.37 11.59 -5.96
N LYS A 263 12.77 12.46 -5.14
CA LYS A 263 13.16 12.71 -3.73
C LYS A 263 12.22 12.02 -2.76
N GLY A 264 12.76 11.58 -1.62
CA GLY A 264 12.01 10.98 -0.51
C GLY A 264 12.09 9.45 -0.48
N VAL A 265 12.76 8.83 -1.45
CA VAL A 265 13.03 7.40 -1.49
C VAL A 265 14.35 7.14 -2.23
N GLY A 266 15.15 6.20 -1.73
CA GLY A 266 16.46 5.90 -2.29
C GLY A 266 17.01 4.56 -1.79
N ALA A 267 18.33 4.40 -1.84
CA ALA A 267 19.03 3.16 -1.48
C ALA A 267 18.83 2.72 -0.02
N LYS A 268 18.51 3.65 0.89
CA LYS A 268 18.25 3.36 2.31
C LYS A 268 16.78 3.02 2.62
N SER A 269 15.88 3.10 1.64
CA SER A 269 14.46 2.84 1.89
C SER A 269 14.24 1.40 2.35
N VAL A 270 13.42 1.25 3.39
CA VAL A 270 12.95 -0.07 3.84
C VAL A 270 11.76 -0.59 3.04
N GLN A 271 11.21 0.23 2.12
CA GLN A 271 10.05 -0.14 1.33
C GLN A 271 10.42 -1.07 0.20
N GLY A 272 9.79 -2.26 0.13
CA GLY A 272 10.08 -3.25 -0.91
C GLY A 272 9.94 -2.76 -2.34
N ASP A 273 8.94 -1.91 -2.58
CA ASP A 273 8.61 -1.38 -3.91
C ASP A 273 9.73 -0.54 -4.53
N ILE A 274 10.74 -0.11 -3.76
CA ILE A 274 11.97 0.47 -4.31
C ILE A 274 12.69 -0.51 -5.26
N GLY A 275 12.46 -1.82 -5.09
CA GLY A 275 12.92 -2.87 -6.00
C GLY A 275 12.41 -2.70 -7.43
N PHE A 276 11.35 -1.92 -7.68
CA PHE A 276 10.91 -1.56 -9.03
C PHE A 276 12.01 -0.84 -9.81
N ALA A 277 12.78 0.05 -9.18
CA ALA A 277 13.89 0.71 -9.86
C ALA A 277 14.96 -0.31 -10.31
N LYS A 278 15.24 -1.34 -9.51
CA LYS A 278 16.15 -2.45 -9.89
C LYS A 278 15.60 -3.28 -11.05
N VAL A 279 14.29 -3.49 -11.11
CA VAL A 279 13.64 -4.11 -12.27
C VAL A 279 13.79 -3.22 -13.50
N MET A 280 13.63 -1.90 -13.36
CA MET A 280 13.77 -0.98 -14.47
C MET A 280 15.20 -0.90 -15.00
N GLU A 281 16.22 -1.08 -14.17
CA GLU A 281 17.61 -1.27 -14.64
C GLU A 281 17.74 -2.50 -15.54
N GLN A 282 17.09 -3.62 -15.19
CA GLN A 282 17.07 -4.84 -16.02
C GLN A 282 16.29 -4.66 -17.33
N VAL A 283 15.19 -3.90 -17.27
CA VAL A 283 14.41 -3.50 -18.46
C VAL A 283 15.25 -2.61 -19.38
N GLY A 284 16.18 -1.81 -18.82
CA GLY A 284 17.14 -1.02 -19.57
C GLY A 284 17.16 0.48 -19.25
N ALA A 285 16.47 0.92 -18.18
CA ALA A 285 16.57 2.29 -17.68
C ALA A 285 17.95 2.56 -17.04
N GLN A 286 18.38 3.81 -17.04
CA GLN A 286 19.60 4.25 -16.36
C GLN A 286 19.22 4.92 -15.04
N ILE A 287 19.72 4.40 -13.92
CA ILE A 287 19.36 4.89 -12.58
C ILE A 287 20.61 5.13 -11.75
N ASP A 288 20.77 6.37 -11.27
CA ASP A 288 21.73 6.68 -10.22
C ASP A 288 21.05 6.62 -8.86
N TRP A 289 21.63 5.84 -7.95
CA TRP A 289 21.12 5.61 -6.61
C TRP A 289 21.82 6.51 -5.60
N TYR A 290 21.02 7.18 -4.77
CA TYR A 290 21.48 7.90 -3.58
C TYR A 290 20.68 7.43 -2.37
N ASP A 291 21.11 7.81 -1.16
CA ASP A 291 20.48 7.38 0.08
C ASP A 291 18.96 7.63 0.12
N GLU A 292 18.53 8.84 -0.26
CA GLU A 292 17.14 9.32 -0.14
C GLU A 292 16.56 9.88 -1.47
N ARG A 293 17.24 9.61 -2.59
CA ARG A 293 16.75 9.99 -3.92
C ARG A 293 17.22 9.03 -5.01
N LEU A 294 16.51 9.05 -6.13
CA LEU A 294 16.90 8.41 -7.39
C LEU A 294 17.05 9.47 -8.48
N VAL A 295 17.96 9.25 -9.44
CA VAL A 295 17.99 10.02 -10.68
C VAL A 295 17.82 9.04 -11.84
N VAL A 296 16.77 9.22 -12.63
CA VAL A 296 16.38 8.27 -13.69
C VAL A 296 16.49 8.93 -15.04
N ARG A 297 17.08 8.19 -15.99
CA ARG A 297 17.18 8.56 -17.41
C ARG A 297 16.74 7.40 -18.29
N LYS A 298 16.40 7.74 -19.52
CA LYS A 298 16.03 6.76 -20.55
C LYS A 298 17.21 5.88 -20.94
N GLY A 299 16.89 4.62 -21.21
CA GLY A 299 17.72 3.72 -21.98
C GLY A 299 16.88 2.93 -22.99
N GLU A 300 17.38 1.79 -23.43
CA GLU A 300 16.64 0.93 -24.37
C GLU A 300 15.80 -0.11 -23.62
N LEU A 301 14.50 0.15 -23.53
CA LEU A 301 13.57 -0.74 -22.83
C LEU A 301 13.38 -2.05 -23.61
N LYS A 302 13.56 -3.18 -22.92
CA LYS A 302 13.36 -4.53 -23.44
C LYS A 302 12.35 -5.27 -22.58
N GLY A 303 11.58 -6.15 -23.21
CA GLY A 303 10.68 -7.05 -22.49
C GLY A 303 11.44 -7.97 -21.55
N VAL A 304 10.83 -8.30 -20.41
CA VAL A 304 11.42 -9.13 -19.34
C VAL A 304 10.41 -10.15 -18.84
N ASP A 305 10.86 -11.27 -18.26
CA ASP A 305 10.02 -12.22 -17.50
C ASP A 305 10.48 -12.19 -16.04
N ILE A 306 9.65 -11.65 -15.14
CA ILE A 306 10.04 -11.41 -13.75
C ILE A 306 9.02 -11.97 -12.74
N ASP A 307 9.52 -12.44 -11.60
CA ASP A 307 8.73 -12.59 -10.39
C ASP A 307 8.56 -11.21 -9.72
N ALA A 308 7.31 -10.77 -9.56
CA ALA A 308 6.97 -9.47 -9.01
C ALA A 308 6.40 -9.52 -7.58
N ASN A 309 6.48 -10.66 -6.90
CA ASN A 309 5.87 -10.86 -5.59
C ASN A 309 6.41 -9.91 -4.49
N ALA A 310 7.67 -9.49 -4.63
CA ALA A 310 8.32 -8.55 -3.73
C ALA A 310 7.90 -7.10 -3.95
N ILE A 311 7.37 -6.76 -5.13
CA ILE A 311 7.02 -5.39 -5.53
C ILE A 311 5.60 -5.30 -6.13
N PRO A 312 4.58 -5.95 -5.51
CA PRO A 312 3.33 -6.22 -6.19
C PRO A 312 2.58 -4.94 -6.57
N ASP A 313 2.68 -3.88 -5.77
CA ASP A 313 1.98 -2.63 -6.02
C ASP A 313 2.66 -1.82 -7.15
N ALA A 314 3.99 -1.73 -7.14
CA ALA A 314 4.77 -1.08 -8.21
C ALA A 314 4.81 -1.86 -9.53
N ALA A 315 4.64 -3.19 -9.49
CA ALA A 315 4.67 -4.03 -10.69
C ALA A 315 3.54 -3.74 -11.70
N MET A 316 2.43 -3.12 -11.27
CA MET A 316 1.39 -2.64 -12.19
C MET A 316 1.96 -1.60 -13.17
N THR A 317 2.92 -0.80 -12.74
CA THR A 317 3.57 0.18 -13.61
C THR A 317 4.42 -0.51 -14.67
N LEU A 318 5.02 -1.66 -14.38
CA LEU A 318 5.76 -2.43 -15.39
C LEU A 318 4.84 -2.88 -16.52
N ALA A 319 3.58 -3.20 -16.22
CA ALA A 319 2.62 -3.62 -17.22
C ALA A 319 2.31 -2.53 -18.25
N THR A 320 2.34 -1.23 -17.87
CA THR A 320 2.23 -0.13 -18.85
C THR A 320 3.55 0.26 -19.47
N VAL A 321 4.69 0.06 -18.78
CA VAL A 321 6.03 0.16 -19.38
C VAL A 321 6.19 -0.85 -20.54
N ALA A 322 5.61 -2.05 -20.40
CA ALA A 322 5.66 -3.10 -21.42
C ALA A 322 5.12 -2.66 -22.78
N LEU A 323 4.20 -1.68 -22.83
CA LEU A 323 3.68 -1.10 -24.07
C LEU A 323 4.76 -0.40 -24.92
N PHE A 324 5.89 -0.02 -24.30
CA PHE A 324 6.97 0.73 -24.92
C PHE A 324 8.30 -0.05 -24.97
N ALA A 325 8.30 -1.29 -24.50
CA ALA A 325 9.48 -2.15 -24.49
C ALA A 325 9.64 -2.92 -25.81
N LYS A 326 10.87 -3.27 -26.18
CA LYS A 326 11.14 -4.18 -27.30
C LYS A 326 10.87 -5.63 -26.86
N GLY A 327 9.80 -6.23 -27.37
CA GLY A 327 9.42 -7.62 -27.09
C GLY A 327 8.44 -7.77 -25.92
N PRO A 328 7.94 -9.00 -25.67
CA PRO A 328 6.93 -9.26 -24.65
C PRO A 328 7.48 -9.13 -23.23
N THR A 329 6.63 -8.71 -22.29
CA THR A 329 6.92 -8.68 -20.85
C THR A 329 5.97 -9.61 -20.12
N ALA A 330 6.50 -10.44 -19.23
CA ALA A 330 5.74 -11.32 -18.35
C ALA A 330 5.98 -10.95 -16.88
N ILE A 331 4.88 -10.82 -16.14
CA ILE A 331 4.88 -10.48 -14.72
C ILE A 331 4.24 -11.65 -13.98
N ARG A 332 5.03 -12.34 -13.16
CA ARG A 332 4.67 -13.61 -12.50
C ARG A 332 4.43 -13.42 -11.00
N ASN A 333 3.77 -14.40 -10.39
CA ASN A 333 3.60 -14.53 -8.94
C ASN A 333 2.87 -13.32 -8.30
N ILE A 334 1.82 -12.88 -8.98
CA ILE A 334 0.99 -11.71 -8.64
C ILE A 334 -0.47 -12.08 -8.35
N TYR A 335 -0.74 -13.30 -7.87
CA TYR A 335 -2.11 -13.70 -7.45
C TYR A 335 -2.75 -12.69 -6.49
N ASN A 336 -1.93 -12.06 -5.64
CA ASN A 336 -2.39 -11.04 -4.70
C ASN A 336 -3.08 -9.83 -5.38
N TRP A 337 -2.92 -9.59 -6.68
CA TRP A 337 -3.64 -8.55 -7.45
C TRP A 337 -5.14 -8.80 -7.52
N ARG A 338 -5.57 -10.06 -7.46
CA ARG A 338 -6.99 -10.44 -7.55
C ARG A 338 -7.79 -10.07 -6.30
N VAL A 339 -7.11 -9.88 -5.15
CA VAL A 339 -7.74 -9.69 -3.83
C VAL A 339 -7.50 -8.30 -3.23
N LYS A 340 -7.20 -7.28 -4.06
CA LYS A 340 -6.89 -5.91 -3.62
C LYS A 340 -8.15 -5.04 -3.49
N GLU A 341 -8.13 -3.84 -4.06
CA GLU A 341 -9.27 -2.90 -4.11
C GLU A 341 -10.24 -3.28 -5.23
N THR A 342 -9.71 -3.95 -6.26
CA THR A 342 -10.40 -4.61 -7.36
C THR A 342 -9.60 -5.86 -7.74
N ASP A 343 -10.11 -6.69 -8.66
CA ASP A 343 -9.25 -7.65 -9.37
C ASP A 343 -8.36 -6.85 -10.34
N ARG A 344 -7.17 -6.46 -9.85
CA ARG A 344 -6.21 -5.64 -10.61
C ARG A 344 -5.65 -6.37 -11.80
N LEU A 345 -5.57 -7.70 -11.75
CA LEU A 345 -5.03 -8.50 -12.86
C LEU A 345 -6.02 -8.45 -14.03
N TYR A 346 -7.30 -8.72 -13.75
CA TYR A 346 -8.36 -8.59 -14.73
C TYR A 346 -8.50 -7.14 -15.26
N ALA A 347 -8.47 -6.15 -14.37
CA ALA A 347 -8.57 -4.75 -14.75
C ALA A 347 -7.41 -4.33 -15.67
N MET A 348 -6.16 -4.60 -15.29
CA MET A 348 -5.00 -4.31 -16.12
C MET A 348 -5.09 -5.00 -17.48
N ALA A 349 -5.45 -6.29 -17.51
CA ALA A 349 -5.56 -7.03 -18.76
C ALA A 349 -6.66 -6.47 -19.68
N THR A 350 -7.80 -6.07 -19.11
CA THR A 350 -8.91 -5.46 -19.84
C THR A 350 -8.49 -4.12 -20.45
N GLU A 351 -7.91 -3.24 -19.65
CA GLU A 351 -7.55 -1.89 -20.07
C GLU A 351 -6.35 -1.88 -21.04
N LEU A 352 -5.39 -2.77 -20.88
CA LEU A 352 -4.25 -2.91 -21.81
C LEU A 352 -4.72 -3.38 -23.20
N ARG A 353 -5.70 -4.30 -23.27
CA ARG A 353 -6.31 -4.73 -24.54
C ARG A 353 -7.02 -3.59 -25.24
N LYS A 354 -7.70 -2.69 -24.51
CA LYS A 354 -8.34 -1.49 -25.09
C LYS A 354 -7.30 -0.61 -25.81
N VAL A 355 -6.13 -0.40 -25.19
CA VAL A 355 -5.02 0.37 -25.77
C VAL A 355 -4.44 -0.30 -27.03
N GLY A 356 -4.66 -1.61 -27.19
CA GLY A 356 -4.34 -2.39 -28.39
C GLY A 356 -3.33 -3.51 -28.16
N ALA A 357 -2.82 -3.68 -26.94
CA ALA A 357 -1.84 -4.71 -26.63
C ALA A 357 -2.45 -6.12 -26.71
N GLU A 358 -1.63 -7.09 -27.10
CA GLU A 358 -1.97 -8.50 -26.90
C GLU A 358 -1.64 -8.88 -25.45
N VAL A 359 -2.61 -9.45 -24.75
CA VAL A 359 -2.50 -9.76 -23.33
C VAL A 359 -2.98 -11.17 -23.02
N ILE A 360 -2.09 -11.97 -22.46
CA ILE A 360 -2.40 -13.28 -21.88
C ILE A 360 -2.50 -13.10 -20.37
N GLU A 361 -3.66 -13.43 -19.81
CA GLU A 361 -3.92 -13.44 -18.37
C GLU A 361 -3.98 -14.89 -17.90
N GLY A 362 -3.23 -15.21 -16.85
CA GLY A 362 -3.33 -16.49 -16.13
C GLY A 362 -3.76 -16.28 -14.68
N ASP A 363 -3.72 -17.34 -13.88
CA ASP A 363 -4.19 -17.29 -12.49
C ASP A 363 -3.40 -16.29 -11.62
N ASP A 364 -2.09 -16.24 -11.80
CA ASP A 364 -1.15 -15.43 -11.01
C ASP A 364 -0.11 -14.69 -11.86
N PHE A 365 -0.38 -14.52 -13.15
CA PHE A 365 0.52 -13.82 -14.07
C PHE A 365 -0.23 -13.05 -15.16
N ILE A 366 0.48 -12.10 -15.76
CA ILE A 366 0.07 -11.39 -16.97
C ILE A 366 1.26 -11.30 -17.94
N GLU A 367 1.03 -11.61 -19.22
CA GLU A 367 2.00 -11.43 -20.31
C GLU A 367 1.46 -10.41 -21.30
N ILE A 368 2.32 -9.48 -21.71
CA ILE A 368 1.95 -8.29 -22.47
C ILE A 368 2.90 -8.15 -23.64
N THR A 369 2.34 -8.21 -24.85
CA THR A 369 3.06 -7.88 -26.09
C THR A 369 2.64 -6.49 -26.54
N PRO A 370 3.59 -5.56 -26.75
CA PRO A 370 3.28 -4.19 -27.14
C PRO A 370 2.54 -4.14 -28.49
N PRO A 371 1.61 -3.19 -28.67
CA PRO A 371 0.88 -3.06 -29.93
C PRO A 371 1.73 -2.46 -31.05
N ASN A 372 1.39 -2.78 -32.29
CA ASN A 372 1.94 -2.07 -33.47
C ASN A 372 1.36 -0.65 -33.62
N SER A 373 0.15 -0.42 -33.10
CA SER A 373 -0.55 0.87 -33.12
C SER A 373 -1.40 1.03 -31.87
N PHE A 374 -1.42 2.22 -31.28
CA PHE A 374 -2.21 2.52 -30.09
C PHE A 374 -3.61 2.98 -30.50
N ASN A 375 -4.61 2.48 -29.78
CA ASN A 375 -5.98 2.96 -29.90
C ASN A 375 -6.19 4.17 -28.99
N ASP A 376 -6.94 5.16 -29.49
CA ASP A 376 -7.40 6.28 -28.69
C ASP A 376 -8.66 5.87 -27.91
N VAL A 377 -8.49 5.60 -26.61
CA VAL A 377 -9.53 4.99 -25.75
C VAL A 377 -9.67 5.71 -24.42
N ALA A 378 -10.81 5.45 -23.77
CA ALA A 378 -11.01 5.78 -22.37
C ALA A 378 -10.73 4.55 -21.49
N ILE A 379 -10.04 4.79 -20.37
CA ILE A 379 -9.63 3.79 -19.40
C ILE A 379 -10.53 3.87 -18.18
N ASP A 380 -11.14 2.75 -17.83
CA ASP A 380 -11.89 2.58 -16.59
C ASP A 380 -10.92 2.31 -15.44
N THR A 381 -11.05 3.06 -14.35
CA THR A 381 -10.11 2.99 -13.23
C THR A 381 -10.53 2.02 -12.13
N TYR A 382 -11.77 1.52 -12.17
CA TYR A 382 -12.33 0.58 -11.18
C TYR A 382 -12.24 1.10 -9.74
N ASP A 383 -12.26 2.44 -9.57
CA ASP A 383 -11.99 3.11 -8.30
C ASP A 383 -10.62 2.75 -7.68
N ASP A 384 -9.68 2.30 -8.51
CA ASP A 384 -8.31 1.96 -8.13
C ASP A 384 -7.34 3.01 -8.69
N HIS A 385 -6.81 3.80 -7.76
CA HIS A 385 -5.81 4.85 -8.00
C HIS A 385 -4.62 4.36 -8.83
N ARG A 386 -4.19 3.10 -8.68
CA ARG A 386 -3.03 2.57 -9.41
C ARG A 386 -3.32 2.38 -10.88
N ILE A 387 -4.54 1.99 -11.25
CA ILE A 387 -4.93 1.85 -12.67
C ILE A 387 -4.82 3.23 -13.34
N ALA A 388 -5.40 4.27 -12.73
CA ALA A 388 -5.33 5.64 -13.25
C ALA A 388 -3.88 6.12 -13.49
N MET A 389 -3.01 5.94 -12.49
CA MET A 389 -1.61 6.38 -12.58
C MET A 389 -0.78 5.52 -13.54
N CYS A 390 -1.03 4.21 -13.65
CA CYS A 390 -0.35 3.35 -14.61
C CYS A 390 -0.70 3.75 -16.05
N PHE A 391 -1.97 3.98 -16.37
CA PHE A 391 -2.39 4.33 -17.72
C PHE A 391 -2.06 5.77 -18.13
N ALA A 392 -1.76 6.66 -17.16
CA ALA A 392 -1.13 7.95 -17.48
C ALA A 392 0.22 7.77 -18.20
N MET A 393 0.90 6.63 -18.05
CA MET A 393 2.14 6.34 -18.78
C MET A 393 1.91 6.18 -20.30
N VAL A 394 0.67 5.97 -20.75
CA VAL A 394 0.35 5.99 -22.19
C VAL A 394 0.60 7.39 -22.79
N ALA A 395 0.18 8.44 -22.07
CA ALA A 395 0.47 9.83 -22.41
C ALA A 395 1.97 10.13 -22.43
N VAL A 396 2.70 9.67 -21.41
CA VAL A 396 4.17 9.73 -21.32
C VAL A 396 4.85 9.08 -22.53
N GLY A 397 4.28 8.01 -23.08
CA GLY A 397 4.78 7.37 -24.30
C GLY A 397 4.43 8.10 -25.60
N GLY A 398 3.96 9.34 -25.53
CA GLY A 398 3.61 10.15 -26.69
C GLY A 398 2.30 9.72 -27.37
N LYS A 399 1.35 9.13 -26.63
CA LYS A 399 0.03 8.69 -27.14
C LYS A 399 -1.08 9.28 -26.29
N PRO A 400 -2.12 9.88 -26.86
CA PRO A 400 -3.15 10.48 -26.04
C PRO A 400 -4.00 9.39 -25.38
N ILE A 401 -4.56 9.67 -24.20
CA ILE A 401 -5.38 8.70 -23.45
C ILE A 401 -6.42 9.45 -22.61
N THR A 402 -7.61 8.87 -22.42
CA THR A 402 -8.62 9.40 -21.51
C THR A 402 -8.70 8.53 -20.26
N ILE A 403 -8.64 9.14 -19.07
CA ILE A 403 -8.78 8.45 -17.79
C ILE A 403 -10.17 8.76 -17.20
N ASN A 404 -10.99 7.73 -16.97
CA ASN A 404 -12.28 7.87 -16.30
C ASN A 404 -12.08 7.95 -14.78
N ASP A 405 -12.82 8.85 -14.14
CA ASP A 405 -12.82 9.08 -12.69
C ASP A 405 -11.39 9.27 -12.10
N PRO A 406 -10.61 10.26 -12.61
CA PRO A 406 -9.21 10.49 -12.23
C PRO A 406 -9.03 10.82 -10.73
N LYS A 407 -10.10 11.25 -10.06
CA LYS A 407 -10.11 11.56 -8.62
C LYS A 407 -9.88 10.34 -7.73
N CYS A 408 -9.99 9.11 -8.23
CA CYS A 408 -9.60 7.92 -7.47
C CYS A 408 -8.14 8.00 -6.97
N THR A 409 -7.26 8.75 -7.67
CA THR A 409 -5.88 9.03 -7.23
C THR A 409 -5.77 9.71 -5.87
N TYR A 410 -6.83 10.36 -5.38
CA TYR A 410 -6.83 11.06 -4.09
C TYR A 410 -6.64 10.12 -2.90
N LYS A 411 -6.83 8.81 -3.08
CA LYS A 411 -6.54 7.79 -2.07
C LYS A 411 -5.06 7.71 -1.68
N THR A 412 -4.13 7.99 -2.60
CA THR A 412 -2.68 7.85 -2.36
C THR A 412 -1.84 9.01 -2.85
N PHE A 413 -2.27 9.74 -3.87
CA PHE A 413 -1.49 10.81 -4.46
C PHE A 413 -2.40 11.89 -5.11
N PRO A 414 -3.06 12.72 -4.29
CA PRO A 414 -4.04 13.69 -4.78
C PRO A 414 -3.52 14.66 -5.85
N THR A 415 -2.22 14.94 -5.82
CA THR A 415 -1.56 15.87 -6.75
C THR A 415 -0.90 15.18 -7.95
N PHE A 416 -1.10 13.87 -8.14
CA PHE A 416 -0.39 13.08 -9.16
C PHE A 416 -0.35 13.73 -10.54
N PHE A 417 -1.51 14.05 -11.12
CA PHE A 417 -1.57 14.63 -12.48
C PHE A 417 -0.93 16.02 -12.55
N LYS A 418 -1.02 16.82 -11.47
CA LYS A 418 -0.35 18.13 -11.38
C LYS A 418 1.17 17.97 -11.33
N VAL A 419 1.68 17.00 -10.56
CA VAL A 419 3.11 16.70 -10.46
C VAL A 419 3.63 16.15 -11.78
N LEU A 420 2.91 15.22 -12.41
CA LEU A 420 3.26 14.70 -13.74
C LEU A 420 3.34 15.83 -14.78
N ALA A 421 2.34 16.72 -14.82
CA ALA A 421 2.34 17.87 -15.71
C ALA A 421 3.52 18.82 -15.43
N SER A 422 3.92 19.00 -14.17
CA SER A 422 5.03 19.89 -13.80
C SER A 422 6.41 19.44 -14.30
N VAL A 423 6.54 18.18 -14.68
CA VAL A 423 7.77 17.60 -15.24
C VAL A 423 7.63 17.21 -16.71
N SER A 424 6.51 17.55 -17.36
CA SER A 424 6.25 17.18 -18.77
C SER A 424 6.64 18.33 -19.72
N GLU A 425 7.32 17.98 -20.83
CA GLU A 425 7.73 18.89 -21.92
C GLU A 425 6.97 18.62 -23.24
#